data_AF-A1AQ87-F1
#
_entry.id   AF-A1AQ87-F1
#
_cell.length_a   1.000
_cell.length_b   1.000
_cell.length_c   1.000
_cell.angle_alpha   90.00
_cell.angle_beta   90.00
_cell.angle_gamma   90.00
#
_symmetry.space_group_name_H-M   'P 1'
#
loop_
_entity.id
_entity.type
_entity.pdbx_description
1 polymer ?
#
loop_
_entity_poly.entity_id
_entity_poly.type
_entity_poly.pdbx_seq_one_letter_code
_entity_poly.pdbx_strand_id
1 'polypeptide(L)'
;MTLVSHVRFQSAVVFNLYQIRWNKMQIIIGNNDEGFGSELLCPNCCSSYLHHYKVDVFERTQDAKVGIHCTVSGEITIIDRLLEGNPSPRRNGLNIFLWCEKCAVKSVFSVSQHKGHTIIDLKCIN
;
A
#
# COMPACT_ATOMS: atom_id res chain seq x y z
N MET A 1 -29.66 -59.94 -19.66
CA MET A 1 -28.56 -59.57 -20.57
C MET A 1 -29.05 -58.43 -21.46
N THR A 2 -28.41 -57.25 -21.36
CA THR A 2 -28.34 -56.15 -22.36
C THR A 2 -29.62 -55.32 -22.61
N LEU A 3 -29.78 -54.16 -21.94
CA LEU A 3 -29.67 -52.74 -22.43
C LEU A 3 -30.78 -52.35 -23.45
N VAL A 4 -31.51 -51.22 -23.38
CA VAL A 4 -31.03 -49.84 -23.62
C VAL A 4 -32.12 -48.80 -23.25
N SER A 5 -31.67 -47.69 -22.66
CA SER A 5 -32.15 -46.28 -22.62
C SER A 5 -33.64 -45.92 -22.45
N HIS A 6 -33.90 -45.10 -21.41
CA HIS A 6 -34.78 -43.94 -21.52
C HIS A 6 -34.07 -42.70 -21.01
N VAL A 7 -33.85 -41.76 -21.93
CA VAL A 7 -33.37 -40.40 -21.73
C VAL A 7 -34.49 -39.61 -21.06
N ARG A 8 -34.18 -38.88 -19.97
CA ARG A 8 -34.99 -37.74 -19.52
C ARG A 8 -34.10 -36.53 -19.35
N PHE A 9 -34.25 -35.59 -20.27
CA PHE A 9 -33.87 -34.19 -20.12
C PHE A 9 -34.87 -33.49 -19.20
N GLN A 10 -34.38 -32.74 -18.22
CA GLN A 10 -34.96 -31.50 -17.66
C GLN A 10 -33.98 -31.00 -16.58
N SER A 11 -33.20 -29.95 -16.86
CA SER A 11 -33.49 -28.53 -16.58
C SER A 11 -32.49 -28.10 -15.50
N ALA A 12 -31.43 -27.39 -15.86
CA ALA A 12 -31.40 -25.95 -16.09
C ALA A 12 -30.79 -25.23 -14.87
N VAL A 13 -29.78 -24.44 -15.19
CA VAL A 13 -29.24 -23.30 -14.44
C VAL A 13 -28.28 -23.61 -13.30
N VAL A 14 -27.03 -23.79 -13.72
CA VAL A 14 -25.82 -23.43 -12.98
C VAL A 14 -25.95 -21.97 -12.52
N PHE A 15 -26.26 -21.77 -11.24
CA PHE A 15 -26.09 -20.48 -10.57
C PHE A 15 -24.96 -20.61 -9.55
N ASN A 16 -23.73 -20.57 -10.06
CA ASN A 16 -22.54 -20.39 -9.24
C ASN A 16 -22.23 -18.88 -9.21
N LEU A 17 -23.09 -18.12 -8.51
CA LEU A 17 -22.86 -16.71 -8.22
C LEU A 17 -22.30 -16.59 -6.81
N TYR A 18 -21.31 -15.70 -6.65
CA TYR A 18 -20.59 -15.36 -5.42
C TYR A 18 -19.33 -16.17 -5.09
N GLN A 19 -18.44 -16.34 -6.07
CA GLN A 19 -17.03 -16.08 -5.80
C GLN A 19 -16.59 -14.86 -6.60
N ILE A 20 -16.90 -13.67 -6.08
CA ILE A 20 -16.12 -12.48 -6.43
C ILE A 20 -14.73 -12.76 -5.85
N ARG A 21 -13.88 -13.40 -6.66
CA ARG A 21 -12.44 -13.40 -6.44
C ARG A 21 -12.03 -11.94 -6.54
N TRP A 22 -11.88 -11.30 -5.39
CA TRP A 22 -11.08 -10.09 -5.29
C TRP A 22 -9.74 -10.44 -5.91
N ASN A 23 -9.46 -9.92 -7.10
CA ASN A 23 -8.11 -9.97 -7.63
C ASN A 23 -7.22 -9.40 -6.53
N LYS A 24 -6.35 -10.24 -5.98
CA LYS A 24 -5.39 -9.83 -4.98
C LYS A 24 -4.44 -8.85 -5.68
N MET A 25 -4.79 -7.57 -5.68
CA MET A 25 -3.93 -6.51 -6.17
C MET A 25 -2.76 -6.44 -5.21
N GLN A 26 -1.64 -7.01 -5.64
CA GLN A 26 -0.36 -6.89 -4.98
C GLN A 26 0.47 -5.90 -5.79
N ILE A 27 1.14 -4.96 -5.12
CA ILE A 27 2.16 -4.13 -5.76
C ILE A 27 3.22 -5.10 -6.30
N ILE A 28 3.43 -5.08 -7.62
CA ILE A 28 4.48 -5.87 -8.26
C ILE A 28 5.75 -5.04 -8.15
N ILE A 29 6.64 -5.46 -7.26
CA ILE A 29 7.99 -4.91 -7.14
C ILE A 29 8.91 -5.80 -7.98
N GLY A 30 9.78 -5.19 -8.79
CA GLY A 30 10.78 -5.93 -9.56
C GLY A 30 10.56 -5.95 -11.07
N ASN A 31 9.67 -5.10 -11.60
CA ASN A 31 9.87 -4.68 -12.99
C ASN A 31 11.12 -3.78 -13.02
N ASN A 32 12.24 -4.34 -13.47
CA ASN A 32 13.57 -3.72 -13.48
C ASN A 32 13.93 -3.17 -14.87
N ASP A 33 12.94 -2.64 -15.60
CA ASP A 33 13.18 -2.05 -16.92
C ASP A 33 14.27 -0.98 -16.81
N GLU A 34 15.25 -1.03 -17.73
CA GLU A 34 16.44 -0.16 -17.74
C GLU A 34 17.32 -0.22 -16.47
N GLY A 35 17.14 -1.24 -15.62
CA GLY A 35 17.90 -1.40 -14.38
C GLY A 35 17.34 -0.63 -13.18
N PHE A 36 16.18 0.03 -13.34
CA PHE A 36 15.47 0.72 -12.26
C PHE A 36 14.23 -0.06 -11.84
N GLY A 37 13.87 0.00 -10.56
CA GLY A 37 12.64 -0.62 -10.07
C GLY A 37 11.36 0.05 -10.60
N SER A 38 10.20 -0.45 -10.18
CA SER A 38 8.91 0.04 -10.65
C SER A 38 8.60 1.47 -10.17
N GLU A 39 8.05 2.29 -11.07
CA GLU A 39 7.69 3.68 -10.78
C GLU A 39 6.47 3.78 -9.83
N LEU A 40 6.52 4.75 -8.93
CA LEU A 40 5.36 5.13 -8.11
C LEU A 40 4.56 6.21 -8.83
N LEU A 41 3.26 5.99 -9.03
CA LEU A 41 2.39 6.94 -9.72
C LEU A 41 1.68 7.88 -8.75
N CYS A 42 1.57 9.15 -9.13
CA CYS A 42 0.83 10.15 -8.38
C CYS A 42 -0.63 9.72 -8.20
N PRO A 43 -1.15 9.67 -6.95
CA PRO A 43 -2.52 9.23 -6.70
C PRO A 43 -3.57 10.20 -7.26
N ASN A 44 -3.18 11.43 -7.63
CA ASN A 44 -4.06 12.42 -8.22
C ASN A 44 -4.08 12.40 -9.76
N CYS A 45 -2.91 12.38 -10.41
CA CYS A 45 -2.81 12.56 -11.87
C CYS A 45 -2.09 11.42 -12.61
N CYS A 46 -1.71 10.35 -11.90
CA CYS A 46 -1.03 9.16 -12.42
C CYS A 46 0.35 9.42 -13.09
N SER A 47 0.94 10.60 -12.95
CA SER A 47 2.32 10.86 -13.38
C SER A 47 3.32 10.15 -12.47
N SER A 48 4.40 9.62 -13.02
CA SER A 48 5.52 9.04 -12.27
C SER A 48 6.49 10.08 -11.69
N TYR A 49 6.27 11.37 -11.92
CA TYR A 49 7.13 12.45 -11.43
C TYR A 49 6.74 12.85 -10.01
N LEU A 50 7.09 11.98 -9.07
CA LEU A 50 6.94 12.20 -7.63
C LEU A 50 8.30 12.50 -7.01
N HIS A 51 8.42 13.68 -6.41
CA HIS A 51 9.64 14.11 -5.73
C HIS A 51 9.47 14.00 -4.21
N HIS A 52 10.32 13.23 -3.54
CA HIS A 52 10.33 13.14 -2.08
C HIS A 52 10.95 14.39 -1.44
N TYR A 53 10.37 14.90 -0.36
CA TYR A 53 10.86 16.15 0.27
C TYR A 53 10.94 16.10 1.80
N LYS A 54 10.33 15.07 2.41
CA LYS A 54 10.37 14.83 3.84
C LYS A 54 10.22 13.33 4.10
N VAL A 55 10.92 12.82 5.12
CA VAL A 55 10.78 11.44 5.60
C VAL A 55 10.58 11.47 7.11
N ASP A 56 9.58 10.75 7.61
CA ASP A 56 9.39 10.49 9.05
C ASP A 56 9.58 9.00 9.32
N VAL A 57 10.48 8.66 10.24
CA VAL A 57 10.73 7.30 10.73
C VAL A 57 10.26 7.19 12.18
N PHE A 58 9.44 6.18 12.47
CA PHE A 58 8.94 5.91 13.81
C PHE A 58 9.43 4.53 14.28
N GLU A 59 10.19 4.51 15.36
CA GLU A 59 10.71 3.30 15.99
C GLU A 59 10.13 3.16 17.41
N ARG A 60 9.55 2.01 17.72
CA ARG A 60 8.98 1.72 19.03
C ARG A 60 8.80 0.23 19.25
N THR A 61 8.92 -0.19 20.50
CA THR A 61 8.38 -1.50 20.91
C THR A 61 6.86 -1.52 20.71
N GLN A 62 6.31 -2.72 20.49
CA GLN A 62 4.88 -2.87 20.35
C GLN A 62 4.14 -2.23 21.55
N ASP A 63 3.10 -1.44 21.27
CA ASP A 63 2.25 -0.82 22.31
C ASP A 63 2.94 0.22 23.22
N ALA A 64 4.22 0.53 23.01
CA ALA A 64 4.92 1.58 23.76
C ALA A 64 4.29 2.97 23.54
N LYS A 65 4.13 3.74 24.62
CA LYS A 65 3.55 5.11 24.57
C LYS A 65 4.53 6.17 24.04
N VAL A 66 5.82 5.86 24.07
CA VAL A 66 6.91 6.71 23.57
C VAL A 66 7.83 5.86 22.71
N GLY A 67 8.51 6.49 21.77
CA GLY A 67 9.48 5.83 20.90
C GLY A 67 10.57 6.80 20.48
N ILE A 68 11.18 6.52 19.34
CA ILE A 68 12.04 7.44 18.62
C ILE A 68 11.29 7.85 17.36
N HIS A 69 11.22 9.16 17.13
CA HIS A 69 10.75 9.72 15.87
C HIS A 69 11.88 10.55 15.27
N CYS A 70 12.16 10.31 14.00
CA CYS A 70 13.18 11.01 13.25
C CYS A 70 12.57 11.57 11.98
N THR A 71 12.65 12.89 11.80
CA THR A 71 12.26 13.60 10.59
C THR A 71 13.50 14.07 9.86
N VAL A 72 13.56 13.82 8.55
CA VAL A 72 14.56 14.41 7.65
C VAL A 72 13.85 15.23 6.57
N SER A 73 14.17 16.51 6.44
CA SER A 73 13.60 17.40 5.41
C SER A 73 14.48 18.62 5.19
N GLY A 74 14.71 19.00 3.92
CA GLY A 74 15.41 20.24 3.58
C GLY A 74 16.74 20.44 4.31
N GLU A 75 17.58 19.39 4.36
CA GLU A 75 18.88 19.36 5.06
C GLU A 75 18.81 19.40 6.60
N ILE A 76 17.61 19.40 7.17
CA ILE A 76 17.38 19.39 8.61
C ILE A 76 16.99 17.98 9.06
N THR A 77 17.57 17.56 10.19
CA THR A 77 17.19 16.36 10.92
C THR A 77 16.66 16.74 12.30
N ILE A 78 15.45 16.28 12.63
CA ILE A 78 14.84 16.44 13.96
C ILE A 78 14.65 15.05 14.56
N ILE A 79 15.05 14.89 15.83
CA ILE A 79 14.85 13.65 16.58
C ILE A 79 14.10 13.98 17.86
N ASP A 80 12.98 13.30 18.09
CA ASP A 80 12.16 13.43 19.29
C ASP A 80 11.57 12.06 19.73
N ARG A 81 10.63 12.09 20.68
CA ARG A 81 9.99 10.89 21.25
C ARG A 81 8.48 10.82 21.00
N LEU A 82 7.94 11.71 20.18
CA LEU A 82 6.53 11.82 19.83
C LEU A 82 6.19 10.79 18.76
N LEU A 83 5.08 10.07 18.93
CA LEU A 83 4.64 9.04 18.00
C LEU A 83 3.41 9.48 17.18
N GLU A 84 3.06 10.75 17.26
CA GLU A 84 1.98 11.34 16.48
C GLU A 84 2.31 11.26 14.99
N GLY A 85 1.33 10.88 14.17
CA GLY A 85 1.52 10.69 12.73
C GLY A 85 2.12 9.35 12.30
N ASN A 86 2.49 8.46 13.23
CA ASN A 86 2.97 7.12 12.89
C ASN A 86 1.89 6.31 12.13
N PRO A 87 2.15 5.84 10.89
CA PRO A 87 1.19 5.09 10.10
C PRO A 87 0.90 3.69 10.68
N SER A 88 1.73 3.21 11.63
CA SER A 88 1.49 2.00 12.41
C SER A 88 1.21 2.35 13.89
N PRO A 89 -0.07 2.38 14.32
CA PRO A 89 -0.44 2.86 15.66
C PRO A 89 0.23 2.10 16.83
N ARG A 90 0.64 0.86 16.59
CA ARG A 90 1.15 -0.06 17.61
C ARG A 90 2.60 -0.46 17.40
N ARG A 91 3.24 -0.16 16.27
CA ARG A 91 4.58 -0.65 15.88
C ARG A 91 5.34 0.42 15.09
N ASN A 92 6.42 0.02 14.45
CA ASN A 92 7.25 0.87 13.62
C ASN A 92 6.50 1.31 12.36
N GLY A 93 6.85 2.48 11.87
CA GLY A 93 6.25 3.07 10.68
C GLY A 93 7.19 4.01 9.96
N LEU A 94 6.90 4.25 8.69
CA LEU A 94 7.64 5.14 7.81
C LEU A 94 6.64 5.94 6.98
N ASN A 95 6.80 7.26 6.95
CA ASN A 95 6.14 8.12 5.99
C ASN A 95 7.18 8.78 5.10
N ILE A 96 6.99 8.73 3.79
CA ILE A 96 7.74 9.50 2.79
C ILE A 96 6.76 10.49 2.18
N PHE A 97 7.01 11.77 2.37
CA PHE A 97 6.20 12.84 1.81
C PHE A 97 6.72 13.21 0.43
N LEU A 98 5.80 13.27 -0.52
CA LEU A 98 6.04 13.45 -1.93
C LEU A 98 5.27 14.66 -2.43
N TRP A 99 5.79 15.35 -3.45
CA TRP A 99 5.02 16.30 -4.24
C TRP A 99 5.10 15.90 -5.71
N CYS A 100 3.98 16.06 -6.42
CA CYS A 100 3.92 15.72 -7.84
C CYS A 100 4.39 16.91 -8.68
N GLU A 101 5.40 16.71 -9.51
CA GLU A 101 5.97 17.75 -10.36
C GLU A 101 5.01 18.19 -11.47
N LYS A 102 4.05 17.32 -11.84
CA LYS A 102 3.05 17.61 -12.88
C LYS A 102 1.86 18.41 -12.37
N CYS A 103 1.33 18.09 -11.19
CA CYS A 103 0.08 18.69 -10.69
C CYS A 103 0.20 19.39 -9.34
N ALA A 104 1.43 19.54 -8.80
CA ALA A 104 1.76 20.18 -7.53
C ALA A 104 1.12 19.59 -6.26
N VAL A 105 0.24 18.59 -6.38
CA VAL A 105 -0.41 17.91 -5.26
C VAL A 105 0.62 17.16 -4.43
N LYS A 106 0.47 17.25 -3.10
CA LYS A 106 1.27 16.51 -2.14
C LYS A 106 0.64 15.16 -1.84
N SER A 107 1.48 14.16 -1.58
CA SER A 107 1.06 12.83 -1.16
C SER A 107 1.98 12.27 -0.08
N VAL A 108 1.50 11.26 0.64
CA VAL A 108 2.30 10.49 1.60
C VAL A 108 2.31 9.03 1.18
N PHE A 109 3.50 8.49 1.01
CA PHE A 109 3.76 7.07 0.88
C PHE A 109 4.08 6.50 2.26
N SER A 110 3.31 5.54 2.73
CA SER A 110 3.41 4.99 4.08
C SER A 110 3.79 3.51 4.05
N VAL A 111 4.73 3.11 4.90
CA VAL A 111 4.98 1.70 5.23
C VAL A 111 4.61 1.48 6.68
N SER A 112 3.69 0.55 6.94
CA SER A 112 3.16 0.30 8.27
C SER A 112 3.01 -1.19 8.56
N GLN A 113 2.93 -1.53 9.84
CA GLN A 113 2.60 -2.87 10.29
C GLN A 113 1.18 -2.94 10.88
N HIS A 114 0.42 -3.95 10.47
CA HIS A 114 -0.86 -4.30 11.09
C HIS A 114 -1.04 -5.82 11.16
N LYS A 115 -1.15 -6.37 12.38
CA LYS A 115 -1.40 -7.80 12.62
C LYS A 115 -0.47 -8.75 11.86
N GLY A 116 0.82 -8.42 11.79
CA GLY A 116 1.83 -9.23 11.09
C GLY A 116 1.95 -8.95 9.59
N HIS A 117 1.10 -8.10 9.03
CA HIS A 117 1.19 -7.65 7.64
C HIS A 117 2.01 -6.36 7.55
N THR A 118 2.90 -6.30 6.57
CA THR A 118 3.47 -5.05 6.09
C THR A 118 2.53 -4.47 5.04
N ILE A 119 2.08 -3.25 5.28
CA ILE A 119 1.14 -2.52 4.43
C ILE A 119 1.88 -1.34 3.82
N ILE A 120 1.67 -1.15 2.51
CA ILE A 120 2.16 -0.02 1.74
C ILE A 120 0.92 0.76 1.27
N ASP A 121 0.90 2.07 1.51
CA ASP A 121 -0.21 2.96 1.13
C ASP A 121 0.33 4.25 0.49
N LEU A 122 -0.42 4.81 -0.46
CA LEU A 122 -0.11 6.09 -1.10
C LEU A 122 -1.39 6.91 -1.25
N LYS A 123 -1.43 8.09 -0.63
CA LYS A 123 -2.61 8.97 -0.66
C LYS A 123 -2.23 10.43 -0.79
N CYS A 124 -3.12 11.22 -1.39
CA CYS A 124 -3.02 12.68 -1.41
C CYS A 124 -3.10 13.25 0.01
N ILE A 125 -2.43 14.36 0.25
CA ILE A 125 -2.56 15.19 1.44
C ILE A 125 -3.19 16.51 0.98
N ASN A 126 -4.31 16.86 1.58
CA ASN A 126 -4.99 18.14 1.33
C ASN A 126 -4.30 19.28 2.08
#